data_AF-A0A973ITJ9-F1
#
_entry.id   AF-A0A973ITJ9-F1
#
_cell.length_a   1.000
_cell.length_b   1.000
_cell.length_c   1.000
_cell.angle_alpha   90.00
_cell.angle_beta   90.00
_cell.angle_gamma   90.00
#
_symmetry.space_group_name_H-M   'P 1'
#
loop_
_entity.id
_entity.type
_entity.pdbx_description
1 polymer ?
#
loop_
_entity_poly.entity_id
_entity_poly.type
_entity_poly.pdbx_seq_one_letter_code
_entity_poly.pdbx_strand_id
1 'polypeptide(L)'
;MCFAIDKVHDREKTRKQIRTPLAPKHGRNWLGHREKTQAAMIDYMLITGASIGEMARMVRASKARVRNHLYHLEDEHGLTFTVEGDRRRFADDLR
;
A
#
# COMPACT_ATOMS: atom_id res chain seq x y z
N MET A 1 -13.81 -5.98 16.00
CA MET A 1 -13.79 -4.55 15.64
C MET A 1 -13.41 -4.45 14.17
N CYS A 2 -14.39 -4.22 13.30
CA CYS A 2 -14.15 -3.82 11.92
C CYS A 2 -13.78 -2.33 11.98
N PHE A 3 -12.54 -1.97 11.71
CA PHE A 3 -12.21 -0.57 11.46
C PHE A 3 -12.96 -0.19 10.18
N ALA A 4 -13.90 0.75 10.28
CA ALA A 4 -14.58 1.24 9.10
C ALA A 4 -13.53 1.76 8.12
N ILE A 5 -13.47 1.16 6.94
CA ILE A 5 -12.55 1.59 5.89
C ILE A 5 -13.05 2.95 5.40
N ASP A 6 -12.30 3.99 5.74
CA ASP A 6 -12.58 5.36 5.32
C ASP A 6 -11.56 5.73 4.25
N LYS A 7 -12.00 5.65 2.99
CA LYS A 7 -11.19 5.95 1.80
C LYS A 7 -10.55 7.34 1.88
N VAL A 8 -11.25 8.33 2.44
CA VAL A 8 -10.73 9.69 2.55
C VAL A 8 -9.57 9.72 3.56
N HIS A 9 -9.77 9.06 4.70
CA HIS A 9 -8.77 8.99 5.75
C HIS A 9 -7.53 8.16 5.34
N ASP A 10 -7.73 7.07 4.60
CA ASP A 10 -6.64 6.22 4.09
C ASP A 10 -5.80 6.94 3.03
N ARG A 11 -6.43 7.75 2.17
CA ARG A 11 -5.71 8.65 1.24
C ARG A 11 -4.89 9.68 1.99
N GLU A 12 -5.47 10.34 2.99
CA GLU A 12 -4.75 11.35 3.78
C GLU A 12 -3.55 10.76 4.51
N LYS A 13 -3.74 9.61 5.15
CA LYS A 13 -2.67 8.86 5.82
C LYS A 13 -1.58 8.42 4.85
N THR A 14 -1.96 7.94 3.66
CA THR A 14 -0.99 7.54 2.63
C THR A 14 -0.20 8.73 2.12
N ARG A 15 -0.84 9.87 1.84
CA ARG A 15 -0.15 11.13 1.53
C ARG A 15 0.82 11.56 2.62
N LYS A 16 0.38 11.48 3.88
CA LYS A 16 1.24 11.80 5.03
C LYS A 16 2.43 10.87 5.08
N GLN A 17 2.23 9.57 4.84
CA GLN A 17 3.30 8.59 4.83
C GLN A 17 4.31 8.81 3.69
N ILE A 18 3.85 9.18 2.49
CA ILE A 18 4.72 9.50 1.34
C ILE A 18 5.61 10.71 1.69
N ARG A 19 5.02 11.77 2.26
CA ARG A 19 5.73 13.02 2.60
C ARG A 19 6.61 12.88 3.85
N THR A 20 6.16 12.11 4.82
CA THR A 20 6.78 11.96 6.14
C THR A 20 6.58 10.53 6.59
N PRO A 21 7.56 9.64 6.34
CA PRO A 21 7.47 8.25 6.76
C PRO A 21 7.25 8.16 8.27
N LEU A 22 6.07 7.70 8.68
CA LEU A 22 5.75 7.47 10.08
C LEU A 22 6.06 6.02 10.45
N ALA A 23 6.55 5.84 11.68
CA ALA A 23 6.66 4.53 12.28
C ALA A 23 5.26 3.92 12.51
N PRO A 24 5.13 2.59 12.37
CA PRO A 24 3.89 1.88 12.66
C PRO A 24 3.48 2.07 14.12
N LYS A 25 2.17 2.18 14.37
CA LYS A 25 1.59 2.31 15.70
C LYS A 25 0.96 0.98 16.11
N HIS A 26 1.28 0.51 17.31
CA HIS A 26 0.76 -0.76 17.85
C HIS A 26 0.96 -1.97 16.92
N GLY A 27 2.09 -2.02 16.21
CA GLY A 27 2.38 -3.11 15.29
C GLY A 27 1.52 -3.11 14.02
N ARG A 28 0.94 -1.97 13.63
CA ARG A 28 0.17 -1.77 12.40
C ARG A 28 0.68 -0.56 11.62
N ASN A 29 0.67 -0.67 10.29
CA ASN A 29 0.98 0.46 9.41
C ASN A 29 -0.19 1.46 9.34
N TRP A 30 -0.03 2.53 8.54
CA TRP A 30 -1.02 3.59 8.45
C TRP A 30 -2.36 3.12 7.85
N LEU A 31 -2.36 2.07 7.02
CA LEU A 31 -3.56 1.41 6.48
C LEU A 31 -4.15 0.34 7.43
N GLY A 32 -3.60 0.20 8.63
CA GLY A 32 -4.09 -0.75 9.62
C GLY A 32 -3.65 -2.20 9.40
N HIS A 33 -2.82 -2.47 8.39
CA HIS A 33 -2.21 -3.78 8.16
C HIS A 33 -1.17 -4.08 9.23
N ARG A 34 -1.21 -5.31 9.77
CA ARG A 34 -0.25 -5.76 10.78
C ARG A 34 1.16 -5.78 10.20
N GLU A 35 2.12 -5.29 10.95
CA GLU A 35 3.53 -5.34 10.57
C GLU A 35 3.97 -6.78 10.31
N LYS A 36 4.98 -6.92 9.42
CA LYS A 36 5.53 -8.20 8.96
C LYS A 36 4.55 -9.09 8.19
N THR A 37 3.34 -8.60 7.88
CA THR A 37 2.45 -9.27 6.91
C THR A 37 2.82 -8.91 5.49
N GLN A 38 2.44 -9.77 4.53
CA GLN A 38 2.67 -9.54 3.10
C GLN A 38 2.01 -8.22 2.64
N ALA A 39 0.79 -7.93 3.13
CA ALA A 39 0.08 -6.70 2.82
C ALA A 39 0.88 -5.46 3.26
N ALA A 40 1.28 -5.42 4.55
CA ALA A 40 2.06 -4.29 5.06
C ALA A 40 3.37 -4.10 4.28
N MET A 41 4.10 -5.18 3.97
CA MET A 41 5.32 -5.11 3.18
C MET A 41 5.08 -4.53 1.77
N ILE A 42 4.00 -4.93 1.09
CA ILE A 42 3.63 -4.39 -0.22
C ILE A 42 3.33 -2.89 -0.11
N ASP A 43 2.58 -2.46 0.90
CA ASP A 43 2.26 -1.05 1.09
C ASP A 43 3.52 -0.19 1.25
N TYR A 44 4.50 -0.67 2.03
CA TYR A 44 5.78 0.05 2.16
C TYR A 44 6.55 0.11 0.84
N MET A 45 6.56 -0.96 0.04
CA MET A 45 7.21 -0.96 -1.28
C MET A 45 6.53 -0.01 -2.26
N LEU A 46 5.23 0.22 -2.13
CA LEU A 46 4.49 1.17 -2.95
C LEU A 46 4.78 2.63 -2.59
N ILE A 47 5.40 2.93 -1.44
CA ILE A 47 5.87 4.29 -1.13
C ILE A 47 7.05 4.66 -2.03
N THR A 48 8.06 3.79 -2.10
CA THR A 48 9.29 4.05 -2.89
C THR A 48 9.15 3.64 -4.35
N GLY A 49 8.15 2.84 -4.66
CA GLY A 49 7.85 2.31 -5.98
C GLY A 49 8.54 0.98 -6.22
N ALA A 50 7.78 -0.02 -6.68
CA ALA A 50 8.30 -1.34 -7.00
C ALA A 50 7.52 -2.01 -8.14
N SER A 51 8.16 -2.92 -8.85
CA SER A 51 7.48 -3.80 -9.81
C SER A 51 6.69 -4.88 -9.09
N ILE A 52 5.67 -5.43 -9.77
CA ILE A 52 4.91 -6.60 -9.26
C ILE A 52 5.85 -7.78 -9.00
N GLY A 53 6.90 -7.94 -9.81
CA GLY A 53 7.88 -9.02 -9.65
C GLY A 53 8.72 -8.87 -8.38
N GLU A 54 9.21 -7.65 -8.11
CA GLU A 54 9.95 -7.36 -6.87
C GLU A 54 9.07 -7.57 -5.64
N MET A 55 7.84 -7.05 -5.65
CA MET A 55 6.86 -7.24 -4.56
C MET A 55 6.60 -8.73 -4.31
N ALA A 56 6.29 -9.48 -5.36
CA ALA A 56 6.02 -10.91 -5.27
C ALA A 56 7.21 -11.70 -4.69
N ARG A 57 8.44 -11.36 -5.12
CA ARG A 57 9.67 -11.98 -4.60
C ARG A 57 9.87 -11.65 -3.12
N MET A 58 9.71 -10.39 -2.74
CA MET A 58 9.91 -9.92 -1.37
C MET A 58 8.95 -10.60 -0.39
N VAL A 59 7.67 -10.69 -0.74
CA VAL A 59 6.65 -11.30 0.13
C VAL A 59 6.49 -12.81 -0.06
N ARG A 60 7.33 -13.42 -0.91
CA ARG A 60 7.28 -14.85 -1.27
C ARG A 60 5.87 -15.30 -1.68
N ALA A 61 5.23 -14.51 -2.55
CA ALA A 61 3.88 -14.73 -3.03
C ALA A 61 3.80 -14.74 -4.56
N SER A 62 2.65 -15.16 -5.10
CA SER A 62 2.41 -15.09 -6.54
C SER A 62 2.15 -13.65 -7.00
N LYS A 63 2.49 -13.35 -8.26
CA LYS A 63 2.14 -12.05 -8.88
C LYS A 63 0.63 -11.79 -8.87
N ALA A 64 -0.19 -12.85 -8.94
CA ALA A 64 -1.65 -12.75 -8.85
C ALA A 64 -2.11 -12.23 -7.47
N ARG A 65 -1.49 -12.71 -6.38
CA ARG A 65 -1.79 -12.23 -5.02
C ARG A 65 -1.42 -10.76 -4.85
N VAL A 66 -0.29 -10.34 -5.41
CA VAL A 66 0.10 -8.91 -5.41
C VAL A 66 -0.92 -8.08 -6.20
N ARG A 67 -1.34 -8.53 -7.39
CA ARG A 67 -2.37 -7.83 -8.18
C ARG A 67 -3.70 -7.71 -7.44
N ASN A 68 -4.13 -8.77 -6.76
CA ASN A 68 -5.34 -8.74 -5.94
C ASN A 68 -5.22 -7.74 -4.79
N HIS A 69 -4.05 -7.67 -4.14
CA HIS A 69 -3.79 -6.66 -3.10
C HIS A 69 -3.87 -5.24 -3.66
N LEU A 70 -3.28 -4.98 -4.83
CA LEU A 70 -3.38 -3.66 -5.48
C LEU A 70 -4.83 -3.30 -5.82
N TYR A 71 -5.60 -4.25 -6.34
CA TYR A 71 -7.03 -4.04 -6.63
C TYR A 71 -7.82 -3.70 -5.36
N HIS A 72 -7.55 -4.39 -4.26
CA HIS A 72 -8.16 -4.08 -2.96
C HIS A 72 -7.77 -2.68 -2.44
N LEU A 73 -6.52 -2.24 -2.65
CA LEU A 73 -6.10 -0.88 -2.31
C LEU A 73 -6.82 0.18 -3.16
N GLU A 74 -7.07 -0.09 -4.44
CA GLU A 74 -7.85 0.79 -5.32
C GLU A 74 -9.33 0.82 -4.94
N ASP A 75 -9.96 -0.35 -4.77
CA ASP A 75 -11.39 -0.47 -4.55
C ASP A 75 -11.79 -0.11 -3.12
N GLU A 76 -11.16 -0.74 -2.11
CA GLU A 76 -11.54 -0.56 -0.72
C GLU A 76 -10.92 0.67 -0.09
N HIS A 77 -9.64 0.97 -0.37
CA HIS A 77 -8.95 2.12 0.21
C HIS A 77 -9.00 3.37 -0.68
N GLY A 78 -9.45 3.26 -1.94
CA GLY A 78 -9.52 4.39 -2.86
C GLY A 78 -8.14 4.98 -3.20
N LEU A 79 -7.07 4.18 -3.13
CA LEU A 79 -5.70 4.60 -3.39
C LEU A 79 -5.36 4.38 -4.86
N THR A 80 -4.83 5.40 -5.52
CA THR A 80 -4.37 5.31 -6.92
C THR A 80 -2.86 5.13 -6.99
N PHE A 81 -2.41 4.58 -8.12
CA PHE A 81 -1.00 4.31 -8.35
C PHE A 81 -0.47 5.05 -9.59
N THR A 82 0.73 5.60 -9.49
CA THR A 82 1.51 6.05 -10.64
C THR A 82 2.33 4.88 -11.17
N VAL A 83 2.34 4.72 -12.49
CA VAL A 83 3.14 3.71 -13.18
C VAL A 83 4.30 4.40 -13.88
N GLU A 84 5.52 4.04 -13.50
CA GLU A 84 6.76 4.51 -14.14
C GLU A 84 7.51 3.30 -14.68
N GLY A 85 7.38 3.06 -15.99
CA GLY A 85 7.88 1.83 -16.62
C GLY A 85 7.16 0.59 -16.09
N ASP A 86 7.89 -0.30 -15.43
CA ASP A 86 7.35 -1.51 -14.79
C ASP A 86 7.09 -1.35 -13.28
N ARG A 87 7.45 -0.20 -12.70
CA ARG A 87 7.30 0.10 -11.27
C ARG A 87 5.99 0.81 -11.01
N ARG A 88 5.42 0.54 -9.83
CA ARG A 88 4.20 1.16 -9.32
C ARG A 88 4.49 1.80 -7.97
N ARG A 89 4.06 3.03 -7.79
CA ARG A 89 4.06 3.73 -6.50
C ARG A 89 2.70 4.35 -6.22
N PHE A 90 2.38 4.66 -4.98
CA PHE A 90 1.20 5.47 -4.66
C PHE A 90 1.28 6.83 -5.38
N ALA A 91 0.17 7.27 -5.96
CA ALA A 91 0.12 8.56 -6.63
C ALA A 91 0.19 9.70 -5.60
N ASP A 92 0.95 10.75 -5.91
CA ASP A 92 1.04 11.94 -5.05
C ASP A 92 -0.28 12.72 -5.04
N ASP A 93 -1.02 12.66 -6.14
CA ASP A 93 -2.30 13.31 -6.37
C ASP A 93 -3.49 12.36 -6.15
N LEU A 94 -3.56 11.66 -5.01
CA LEU A 94 -4.72 10.80 -4.65
C LEU A 94 -6.07 11.55 -4.74
N ARG A 95 -6.71 11.55 -5.92
CA ARG A 95 -7.92 12.34 -6.21
C ARG A 95 -9.17 11.78 -5.51
#